data_AF-A0A662NYZ8-F1
#
_entry.id   AF-A0A662NYZ8-F1
#
_cell.length_a   1.000
_cell.length_b   1.000
_cell.length_c   1.000
_cell.angle_alpha   90.00
_cell.angle_beta   90.00
_cell.angle_gamma   90.00
#
_symmetry.space_group_name_H-M   'P 1'
#
loop_
_entity.id
_entity.type
_entity.pdbx_description
1 polymer ?
#
loop_
_entity_poly.entity_id
_entity_poly.type
_entity_poly.pdbx_seq_one_letter_code
_entity_poly.pdbx_strand_id
1 'polypeptide(L)'
;MKYLLVSDYVSYLYQKSFYPKNAKVIVVKPIKVASVTNGDKVYDHYYAPMSSSIPYPIHWWVQVKVDLDGGKGRDSLGQCYNVDGHNGISKIVVMYTSTKVTYEIHFYDEDHPDPAIDASYDWTRCHILYPGRDDTYGCEDIESITVEGGTIKFAGTWSNICANGVCVEQTYAMQMWPQHETGERPYSNSVAIYVSNVWDHLMDTVDSNPDMDKNWGYTSWT
;
A
#
# COMPACT_ATOMS: atom_id res chain seq x y z
N MET A 1 20.67 1.47 3.05
CA MET A 1 20.31 1.44 4.49
C MET A 1 20.16 2.83 5.13
N LYS A 2 21.22 3.59 5.45
CA LYS A 2 21.06 4.86 6.22
C LYS A 2 20.10 5.90 5.60
N TYR A 3 20.17 6.15 4.30
CA TYR A 3 19.27 7.09 3.62
C TYR A 3 17.81 6.60 3.59
N LEU A 4 17.61 5.29 3.40
CA LEU A 4 16.30 4.64 3.41
C LEU A 4 15.59 4.85 4.75
N LEU A 5 16.28 4.50 5.85
CA LEU A 5 15.76 4.65 7.21
C LEU A 5 15.44 6.12 7.58
N VAL A 6 16.16 7.09 7.03
CA VAL A 6 15.87 8.52 7.27
C VAL A 6 14.64 8.97 6.51
N SER A 7 14.46 8.54 5.25
CA SER A 7 13.29 8.90 4.44
C SER A 7 12.00 8.36 5.05
N ASP A 8 12.00 7.07 5.37
CA ASP A 8 10.88 6.38 6.02
C ASP A 8 10.54 7.04 7.38
N TYR A 9 11.57 7.40 8.17
CA TYR A 9 11.34 8.04 9.47
C TYR A 9 10.72 9.44 9.35
N VAL A 10 11.06 10.18 8.29
CA VAL A 10 10.42 11.48 8.01
C VAL A 10 8.95 11.28 7.64
N SER A 11 8.61 10.31 6.79
CA SER A 11 7.23 9.96 6.45
C SER A 11 6.41 9.59 7.70
N TYR A 12 6.97 8.77 8.58
CA TYR A 12 6.36 8.43 9.87
C TYR A 12 6.07 9.65 10.76
N LEU A 13 7.02 10.60 10.84
CA LEU A 13 6.80 11.85 11.59
C LEU A 13 5.67 12.68 10.99
N TYR A 14 5.56 12.76 9.66
CA TYR A 14 4.44 13.43 9.00
C TYR A 14 3.09 12.78 9.31
N GLN A 15 3.01 11.45 9.28
CA GLN A 15 1.81 10.67 9.62
C GLN A 15 1.35 10.96 11.06
N LYS A 16 2.26 11.00 12.03
CA LYS A 16 1.92 11.31 13.43
C LYS A 16 1.52 12.76 13.68
N SER A 17 1.88 13.68 12.79
CA SER A 17 1.80 15.12 13.08
C SER A 17 0.47 15.78 12.71
N PHE A 18 -0.47 15.08 12.05
CA PHE A 18 -1.68 15.73 11.51
C PHE A 18 -2.96 14.89 11.60
N TYR A 19 -3.51 14.73 12.81
CA TYR A 19 -4.92 14.43 12.94
C TYR A 19 -5.73 15.73 12.94
N PRO A 20 -6.65 15.96 11.98
CA PRO A 20 -7.52 17.13 12.03
C PRO A 20 -8.34 17.07 13.32
N LYS A 21 -8.31 18.13 14.15
CA LYS A 21 -8.98 18.17 15.47
C LYS A 21 -10.49 17.84 15.46
N ASN A 22 -11.12 17.85 14.29
CA ASN A 22 -12.55 17.58 14.09
C ASN A 22 -12.83 16.37 13.16
N ALA A 23 -11.81 15.58 12.81
CA ALA A 23 -12.02 14.40 11.97
C ALA A 23 -12.71 13.28 12.75
N LYS A 24 -13.69 12.64 12.11
CA LYS A 24 -14.19 11.34 12.56
C LYS A 24 -13.17 10.28 12.17
N VAL A 25 -12.92 9.30 13.04
CA VAL A 25 -11.98 8.20 12.80
C VAL A 25 -12.72 6.88 12.88
N ILE A 26 -12.53 6.02 11.89
CA ILE A 26 -13.04 4.65 11.89
C ILE A 26 -11.88 3.72 11.54
N VAL A 27 -11.69 2.67 12.35
CA VAL A 27 -10.73 1.61 12.05
C VAL A 27 -11.49 0.44 11.46
N VAL A 28 -11.07 0.01 10.29
CA VAL A 28 -11.75 -1.02 9.52
C VAL A 28 -10.79 -2.16 9.27
N LYS A 29 -11.18 -3.36 9.69
CA LYS A 29 -10.44 -4.59 9.44
C LYS A 29 -11.20 -5.37 8.36
N PRO A 30 -10.71 -5.42 7.11
CA PRO A 30 -11.35 -6.18 6.06
C PRO A 30 -11.43 -7.67 6.45
N ILE A 31 -12.63 -8.25 6.43
CA ILE A 31 -12.82 -9.69 6.68
C ILE A 31 -13.14 -10.34 5.34
N LYS A 32 -12.30 -11.26 4.86
CA LYS A 32 -12.59 -12.01 3.65
C LYS A 32 -13.85 -12.85 3.85
N VAL A 33 -14.87 -12.64 3.00
CA VAL A 33 -16.16 -13.33 3.07
C VAL A 33 -16.38 -14.29 1.90
N ALA A 34 -15.73 -14.09 0.76
CA ALA A 34 -15.80 -14.99 -0.38
C ALA A 34 -14.57 -14.84 -1.28
N SER A 35 -14.29 -15.89 -2.05
CA SER A 35 -13.45 -15.84 -3.25
C SER A 35 -14.29 -16.27 -4.44
N VAL A 36 -14.33 -15.45 -5.49
CA VAL A 36 -15.01 -15.78 -6.72
C VAL A 36 -13.97 -15.84 -7.83
N THR A 37 -13.97 -16.92 -8.60
CA THR A 37 -13.10 -17.06 -9.77
C THR A 37 -13.87 -16.69 -11.02
N ASN A 38 -13.28 -15.87 -11.89
CA ASN A 38 -13.81 -15.58 -13.22
C ASN A 38 -12.67 -15.66 -14.25
N GLY A 39 -12.64 -16.76 -15.01
CA GLY A 39 -11.46 -17.13 -15.81
C GLY A 39 -10.27 -17.40 -14.91
N ASP A 40 -9.13 -16.79 -15.22
CA ASP A 40 -7.89 -16.93 -14.45
C ASP A 40 -7.79 -15.94 -13.28
N LYS A 41 -8.79 -15.05 -13.11
CA LYS A 41 -8.80 -14.03 -12.06
C LYS A 41 -9.53 -14.49 -10.80
N VAL A 42 -8.99 -14.14 -9.64
CA VAL A 42 -9.60 -14.36 -8.32
C VAL A 42 -10.05 -13.02 -7.73
N TYR A 43 -11.30 -12.96 -7.29
CA TYR A 43 -11.91 -11.80 -6.67
C TYR A 43 -12.23 -12.14 -5.21
N ASP A 44 -11.46 -11.60 -4.27
CA ASP A 44 -11.77 -11.77 -2.85
C ASP A 44 -12.67 -10.65 -2.36
N HIS A 45 -13.89 -11.03 -1.97
CA HIS A 45 -14.81 -10.08 -1.36
C HIS A 45 -14.47 -9.96 0.11
N TYR A 46 -14.23 -8.72 0.55
CA TYR A 46 -14.09 -8.41 1.96
C TYR A 46 -15.35 -7.70 2.47
N TYR A 47 -15.73 -8.01 3.70
CA TYR A 47 -16.74 -7.28 4.42
C TYR A 47 -16.05 -6.38 5.44
N ALA A 48 -16.36 -5.10 5.33
CA ALA A 48 -15.81 -4.05 6.16
C ALA A 48 -16.87 -2.95 6.19
N PRO A 49 -17.77 -2.91 7.19
CA PRO A 49 -18.89 -1.98 7.19
C PRO A 49 -18.38 -0.56 7.42
N MET A 50 -18.39 0.26 6.38
CA MET A 50 -18.02 1.67 6.45
C MET A 50 -19.26 2.57 6.38
N SER A 51 -19.26 3.68 7.11
CA SER A 51 -20.40 4.60 7.18
C SER A 51 -20.66 5.30 5.84
N SER A 52 -21.92 5.31 5.40
CA SER A 52 -22.43 6.12 4.28
C SER A 52 -22.22 7.63 4.45
N SER A 53 -21.80 8.11 5.63
CA SER A 53 -21.47 9.52 5.87
C SER A 53 -20.04 9.92 5.50
N ILE A 54 -19.19 8.96 5.09
CA ILE A 54 -17.83 9.27 4.64
C ILE A 54 -17.89 9.89 3.24
N PRO A 55 -17.35 11.10 3.04
CA PRO A 55 -17.23 11.65 1.70
C PRO A 55 -16.17 10.87 0.94
N TYR A 56 -16.41 10.67 -0.36
CA TYR A 56 -15.47 10.04 -1.29
C TYR A 56 -15.08 8.58 -0.94
N PRO A 57 -16.05 7.65 -0.80
CA PRO A 57 -15.75 6.25 -0.51
C PRO A 57 -14.84 5.59 -1.55
N ILE A 58 -13.88 4.79 -1.08
CA ILE A 58 -13.04 3.90 -1.91
C ILE A 58 -13.53 2.46 -1.72
N HIS A 59 -14.12 1.90 -2.76
CA HIS A 59 -14.75 0.58 -2.72
C HIS A 59 -13.79 -0.55 -3.04
N TRP A 60 -12.71 -0.28 -3.78
CA TRP A 60 -11.84 -1.31 -4.33
C TRP A 60 -10.39 -1.05 -3.94
N TRP A 61 -9.81 -2.02 -3.24
CA TRP A 61 -8.40 -2.10 -2.89
C TRP A 61 -7.85 -3.36 -3.56
N VAL A 62 -7.03 -3.18 -4.58
CA VAL A 62 -6.58 -4.26 -5.46
C VAL A 62 -5.11 -4.48 -5.21
N GLN A 63 -4.76 -5.59 -4.57
CA GLN A 63 -3.39 -5.89 -4.20
C GLN A 63 -2.76 -6.90 -5.18
N VAL A 64 -1.45 -6.81 -5.41
CA VAL A 64 -0.72 -7.85 -6.14
C VAL A 64 -0.73 -9.14 -5.32
N LYS A 65 -1.07 -10.27 -5.94
CA LYS A 65 -1.26 -11.53 -5.22
C LYS A 65 0.04 -12.07 -4.61
N VAL A 66 1.16 -11.77 -5.24
CA VAL A 66 2.49 -12.17 -4.76
C VAL A 66 2.83 -11.52 -3.41
N ASP A 67 2.32 -10.32 -3.11
CA ASP A 67 2.45 -9.73 -1.76
C ASP A 67 1.80 -10.60 -0.68
N LEU A 68 0.76 -11.35 -1.04
CA LEU A 68 0.00 -12.16 -0.09
C LEU A 68 0.59 -13.56 0.05
N ASP A 69 0.85 -14.20 -1.08
CA ASP A 69 1.20 -15.63 -1.14
C ASP A 69 2.72 -15.86 -1.21
N GLY A 70 3.50 -14.80 -1.43
CA GLY A 70 4.93 -14.88 -1.72
C GLY A 70 5.22 -15.46 -3.11
N GLY A 71 6.49 -15.45 -3.48
CA GLY A 71 6.97 -16.04 -4.71
C GLY A 71 8.15 -15.30 -5.32
N LYS A 72 8.77 -15.95 -6.31
CA LYS A 72 9.84 -15.36 -7.12
C LYS A 72 9.63 -15.64 -8.59
N GLY A 73 10.01 -14.70 -9.44
CA GLY A 73 9.79 -14.84 -10.87
C GLY A 73 10.23 -13.62 -11.66
N ARG A 74 9.64 -13.49 -12.85
CA ARG A 74 9.72 -12.28 -13.65
C ARG A 74 8.33 -11.88 -14.12
N ASP A 75 8.09 -10.58 -14.23
CA ASP A 75 6.93 -10.06 -14.93
C ASP A 75 7.12 -10.13 -16.47
N SER A 76 6.10 -9.70 -17.19
CA SER A 76 6.05 -9.63 -18.66
C SER A 76 7.03 -8.63 -19.28
N LEU A 77 7.53 -7.67 -18.49
CA LEU A 77 8.60 -6.75 -18.86
C LEU A 77 9.98 -7.34 -18.57
N GLY A 78 10.02 -8.57 -18.03
CA GLY A 78 11.24 -9.27 -17.68
C GLY A 78 11.87 -8.82 -16.38
N GLN A 79 11.22 -7.97 -15.58
CA GLN A 79 11.75 -7.54 -14.28
C GLN A 79 11.62 -8.66 -13.27
N CYS A 80 12.60 -8.80 -12.37
CA CYS A 80 12.58 -9.86 -11.35
C CYS A 80 11.72 -9.45 -10.16
N TYR A 81 11.12 -10.43 -9.48
CA TYR A 81 10.60 -10.23 -8.14
C TYR A 81 10.95 -11.41 -7.25
N ASN A 82 11.07 -11.14 -5.95
CA ASN A 82 11.26 -12.14 -4.91
C ASN A 82 10.66 -11.58 -3.63
N VAL A 83 9.50 -12.11 -3.27
CA VAL A 83 8.64 -11.66 -2.18
C VAL A 83 8.37 -12.89 -1.32
N ASP A 84 8.44 -12.75 -0.01
CA ASP A 84 8.18 -13.83 0.94
C ASP A 84 6.69 -13.99 1.27
N GLY A 85 5.91 -12.93 1.09
CA GLY A 85 4.45 -12.93 1.16
C GLY A 85 3.97 -12.33 2.47
N HIS A 86 2.73 -12.65 2.88
CA HIS A 86 2.13 -12.17 4.14
C HIS A 86 1.97 -10.64 4.28
N ASN A 87 2.32 -9.88 3.26
CA ASN A 87 2.30 -8.43 3.22
C ASN A 87 0.90 -7.87 2.87
N GLY A 88 -0.15 -8.49 3.40
CA GLY A 88 -1.53 -8.11 3.13
C GLY A 88 -1.99 -6.89 3.93
N ILE A 89 -3.01 -6.19 3.41
CA ILE A 89 -3.70 -5.11 4.15
C ILE A 89 -4.29 -5.68 5.46
N SER A 90 -3.76 -5.24 6.60
CA SER A 90 -4.20 -5.67 7.94
C SER A 90 -5.39 -4.86 8.45
N LYS A 91 -5.41 -3.55 8.18
CA LYS A 91 -6.49 -2.63 8.52
C LYS A 91 -6.41 -1.36 7.66
N ILE A 92 -7.53 -0.65 7.57
CA ILE A 92 -7.63 0.68 6.98
C ILE A 92 -8.20 1.61 8.04
N VAL A 93 -7.46 2.68 8.36
CA VAL A 93 -7.91 3.75 9.25
C VAL A 93 -8.43 4.89 8.39
N VAL A 94 -9.72 5.18 8.51
CA VAL A 94 -10.41 6.21 7.73
C VAL A 94 -10.67 7.42 8.60
N MET A 95 -10.10 8.56 8.20
CA MET A 95 -10.23 9.83 8.91
C MET A 95 -10.92 10.84 7.99
N TYR A 96 -12.04 11.44 8.42
CA TYR A 96 -12.81 12.29 7.51
C TYR A 96 -13.52 13.47 8.17
N THR A 97 -13.71 14.52 7.37
CA THR A 97 -14.62 15.64 7.59
C THR A 97 -15.75 15.58 6.54
N SER A 98 -16.51 16.66 6.33
CA SER A 98 -17.49 16.71 5.24
C SER A 98 -16.89 16.93 3.85
N THR A 99 -15.62 17.36 3.76
CA THR A 99 -14.99 17.79 2.50
C THR A 99 -13.68 17.07 2.19
N LYS A 100 -13.19 16.24 3.12
CA LYS A 100 -11.90 15.56 3.02
C LYS A 100 -11.97 14.21 3.71
N VAL A 101 -11.36 13.20 3.10
CA VAL A 101 -11.08 11.89 3.71
C VAL A 101 -9.62 11.53 3.53
N THR A 102 -9.01 10.95 4.54
CA THR A 102 -7.67 10.34 4.51
C THR A 102 -7.83 8.87 4.88
N TYR A 103 -7.29 8.02 4.02
CA TYR A 103 -7.19 6.58 4.22
C TYR A 103 -5.75 6.26 4.59
N GLU A 104 -5.53 5.81 5.82
CA GLU A 104 -4.30 5.15 6.26
C GLU A 104 -4.48 3.65 6.04
N ILE A 105 -3.61 3.05 5.23
CA ILE A 105 -3.64 1.64 4.87
C ILE A 105 -2.47 0.99 5.59
N HIS A 106 -2.77 -0.01 6.41
CA HIS A 106 -1.75 -0.72 7.16
C HIS A 106 -1.52 -2.08 6.55
N PHE A 107 -0.25 -2.46 6.42
CA PHE A 107 0.21 -3.73 5.94
C PHE A 107 0.95 -4.46 7.04
N TYR A 108 1.03 -5.79 6.95
CA TYR A 108 1.75 -6.58 7.94
C TYR A 108 3.28 -6.50 7.81
N ASP A 109 3.79 -6.01 6.67
CA ASP A 109 5.22 -5.97 6.39
C ASP A 109 5.59 -4.82 5.42
N GLU A 110 6.87 -4.61 5.12
CA GLU A 110 7.38 -3.89 3.94
C GLU A 110 8.57 -4.69 3.38
N ASP A 111 8.29 -5.66 2.52
CA ASP A 111 9.32 -6.56 2.02
C ASP A 111 10.38 -5.79 1.24
N HIS A 112 11.63 -5.90 1.68
CA HIS A 112 12.79 -5.52 0.92
C HIS A 112 13.05 -6.58 -0.16
N PRO A 113 13.12 -6.19 -1.45
CA PRO A 113 13.36 -7.10 -2.59
C PRO A 113 14.64 -7.93 -2.58
N ASP A 114 15.53 -7.66 -1.64
CA ASP A 114 16.65 -8.54 -1.29
C ASP A 114 16.36 -9.21 0.07
N PRO A 115 16.00 -10.50 0.09
CA PRO A 115 15.68 -11.23 1.31
C PRO A 115 16.83 -11.30 2.33
N ALA A 116 18.07 -11.10 1.90
CA ALA A 116 19.21 -11.08 2.82
C ALA A 116 19.27 -9.78 3.64
N ILE A 117 18.64 -8.72 3.14
CA ILE A 117 18.58 -7.39 3.76
C ILE A 117 17.27 -7.23 4.55
N ASP A 118 16.20 -7.79 4.02
CA ASP A 118 14.82 -7.75 4.52
C ASP A 118 14.69 -7.92 6.03
N ALA A 119 15.08 -9.09 6.55
CA ALA A 119 15.01 -9.36 8.00
C ALA A 119 15.79 -8.33 8.86
N SER A 120 16.88 -7.76 8.34
CA SER A 120 17.64 -6.72 9.06
C SER A 120 16.98 -5.34 8.98
N TYR A 121 16.24 -5.08 7.90
CA TYR A 121 15.46 -3.88 7.67
C TYR A 121 14.24 -3.85 8.60
N ASP A 122 13.45 -4.93 8.65
CA ASP A 122 12.27 -5.05 9.53
C ASP A 122 12.63 -4.88 10.99
N TRP A 123 13.68 -5.59 11.41
CA TRP A 123 14.17 -5.51 12.78
C TRP A 123 14.52 -4.06 13.16
N THR A 124 15.18 -3.34 12.25
CA THR A 124 15.55 -1.94 12.49
C THR A 124 14.31 -1.03 12.54
N ARG A 125 13.36 -1.21 11.62
CA ARG A 125 12.12 -0.44 11.58
C ARG A 125 11.30 -0.65 12.85
N CYS A 126 11.05 -1.89 13.25
CA CYS A 126 10.14 -2.19 14.35
C CYS A 126 10.74 -1.98 15.73
N HIS A 127 12.05 -2.14 15.91
CA HIS A 127 12.66 -2.07 17.23
C HIS A 127 13.47 -0.80 17.50
N ILE A 128 13.90 -0.09 16.45
CA ILE A 128 14.68 1.15 16.61
C ILE A 128 13.87 2.38 16.19
N LEU A 129 13.26 2.35 15.01
CA LEU A 129 12.63 3.56 14.45
C LEU A 129 11.18 3.74 14.89
N TYR A 130 10.40 2.65 14.86
CA TYR A 130 8.96 2.64 15.12
C TYR A 130 8.59 1.61 16.18
N PRO A 131 9.08 1.78 17.42
CA PRO A 131 8.71 0.88 18.50
C PRO A 131 7.18 0.81 18.67
N GLY A 132 6.65 -0.41 18.65
CA GLY A 132 5.23 -0.70 18.83
C GLY A 132 4.42 -0.91 17.54
N ARG A 133 5.07 -0.93 16.37
CA ARG A 133 4.48 -1.50 15.14
C ARG A 133 4.30 -3.02 15.30
N ASP A 134 3.35 -3.58 14.54
CA ASP A 134 3.14 -5.03 14.48
C ASP A 134 4.37 -5.69 13.83
N ASP A 135 4.95 -6.71 14.48
CA ASP A 135 6.12 -7.45 14.03
C ASP A 135 5.81 -8.93 13.71
N THR A 136 4.54 -9.27 13.48
CA THR A 136 4.07 -10.65 13.32
C THR A 136 4.66 -11.38 12.11
N TYR A 137 4.81 -10.69 10.97
CA TYR A 137 5.29 -11.28 9.70
C TYR A 137 6.58 -10.62 9.22
N GLY A 138 6.59 -9.29 9.23
CA GLY A 138 7.78 -8.46 9.31
C GLY A 138 7.36 -7.15 9.96
N CYS A 139 7.87 -5.99 9.55
CA CYS A 139 7.53 -4.75 10.25
C CYS A 139 6.34 -4.02 9.62
N GLU A 140 5.25 -3.82 10.39
CA GLU A 140 4.03 -3.14 9.92
C GLU A 140 4.38 -1.92 9.10
N ASP A 141 3.78 -1.82 7.94
CA ASP A 141 3.87 -0.63 7.13
C ASP A 141 2.57 0.16 7.11
N ILE A 142 2.69 1.49 6.98
CA ILE A 142 1.57 2.41 7.04
C ILE A 142 1.71 3.39 5.88
N GLU A 143 0.75 3.30 4.97
CA GLU A 143 0.64 4.17 3.82
C GLU A 143 -0.60 5.04 3.85
N SER A 144 -0.62 6.12 3.07
CA SER A 144 -1.83 6.97 3.05
C SER A 144 -2.17 7.61 1.72
N ILE A 145 -3.48 7.71 1.46
CA ILE A 145 -4.06 8.53 0.40
C ILE A 145 -5.05 9.52 0.99
N THR A 146 -5.19 10.68 0.37
CA THR A 146 -6.15 11.71 0.77
C THR A 146 -7.05 12.08 -0.40
N VAL A 147 -8.37 12.13 -0.19
CA VAL A 147 -9.32 12.64 -1.18
C VAL A 147 -9.91 13.95 -0.70
N GLU A 148 -9.78 15.00 -1.52
CA GLU A 148 -10.30 16.33 -1.26
C GLU A 148 -10.63 17.03 -2.57
N GLY A 149 -11.79 17.70 -2.65
CA GLY A 149 -12.17 18.48 -3.84
C GLY A 149 -12.34 17.64 -5.12
N GLY A 150 -12.60 16.34 -5.00
CA GLY A 150 -12.70 15.43 -6.14
C GLY A 150 -11.35 14.96 -6.70
N THR A 151 -10.26 15.16 -5.95
CA THR A 151 -8.92 14.69 -6.31
C THR A 151 -8.40 13.73 -5.24
N ILE A 152 -7.89 12.59 -5.67
CA ILE A 152 -7.11 11.65 -4.87
C ILE A 152 -5.66 12.12 -4.91
N LYS A 153 -5.08 12.33 -3.74
CA LYS A 153 -3.69 12.69 -3.51
C LYS A 153 -2.99 11.49 -2.91
N PHE A 154 -2.04 10.95 -3.65
CA PHE A 154 -1.11 9.94 -3.17
C PHE A 154 0.03 10.67 -2.45
N ALA A 155 0.32 10.27 -1.21
CA ALA A 155 1.50 10.77 -0.53
C ALA A 155 2.75 10.36 -1.34
N GLY A 156 3.80 11.19 -1.30
CA GLY A 156 5.05 10.82 -1.95
C GLY A 156 5.68 9.64 -1.21
N THR A 157 5.57 8.45 -1.79
CA THR A 157 6.29 7.26 -1.34
C THR A 157 7.68 7.29 -1.96
N TRP A 158 8.70 6.98 -1.14
CA TRP A 158 10.09 7.13 -1.54
C TRP A 158 10.53 5.93 -2.39
N SER A 159 10.80 6.15 -3.67
CA SER A 159 11.47 5.20 -4.56
C SER A 159 12.91 5.61 -4.83
N ASN A 160 13.91 4.86 -4.38
CA ASN A 160 15.29 5.24 -4.67
C ASN A 160 15.66 4.96 -6.13
N ILE A 161 16.13 6.00 -6.80
CA ILE A 161 16.90 5.89 -8.05
C ILE A 161 18.19 5.11 -7.75
N CYS A 162 18.57 4.26 -8.71
CA CYS A 162 19.83 3.54 -8.76
C CYS A 162 21.02 4.43 -8.29
N ALA A 163 21.46 4.26 -7.06
CA ALA A 163 22.71 4.84 -6.58
C ALA A 163 23.83 3.83 -6.81
N ASN A 164 24.84 4.22 -7.59
CA ASN A 164 26.03 3.42 -7.95
C ASN A 164 25.80 2.30 -8.99
N GLY A 165 24.87 2.46 -9.93
CA GLY A 165 24.85 1.66 -11.16
C GLY A 165 24.46 0.19 -11.01
N VAL A 166 23.88 -0.20 -9.88
CA VAL A 166 23.23 -1.50 -9.70
C VAL A 166 21.74 -1.26 -9.60
N CYS A 167 21.08 -1.21 -10.75
CA CYS A 167 19.64 -1.39 -10.80
C CYS A 167 19.43 -2.91 -10.76
N VAL A 168 18.82 -3.44 -9.70
CA VAL A 168 18.16 -4.73 -9.84
C VAL A 168 16.81 -4.38 -10.42
N GLU A 169 16.68 -4.53 -11.74
CA GLU A 169 15.41 -4.43 -12.47
C GLU A 169 14.36 -5.30 -11.77
N GLN A 170 13.54 -4.66 -10.92
CA GLN A 170 12.58 -5.31 -10.06
C GLN A 170 11.17 -4.81 -10.36
N THR A 171 10.22 -5.74 -10.41
CA THR A 171 8.82 -5.51 -10.81
C THR A 171 8.12 -4.38 -10.05
N TYR A 172 8.63 -4.01 -8.87
CA TYR A 172 8.04 -2.99 -8.00
C TYR A 172 8.90 -1.72 -7.83
N ALA A 173 10.09 -1.65 -8.46
CA ALA A 173 11.07 -0.57 -8.31
C ALA A 173 11.41 0.12 -9.67
N MET A 174 10.40 0.35 -10.52
CA MET A 174 10.61 0.79 -11.92
C MET A 174 10.85 2.31 -12.09
N GLN A 175 11.88 2.67 -12.87
CA GLN A 175 12.32 4.04 -13.17
C GLN A 175 11.34 4.90 -14.02
N MET A 176 10.24 4.35 -14.54
CA MET A 176 9.54 4.96 -15.69
C MET A 176 8.13 5.50 -15.42
N TRP A 177 7.54 5.30 -14.24
CA TRP A 177 6.13 5.61 -13.93
C TRP A 177 6.04 6.13 -12.50
N PRO A 178 5.16 7.12 -12.19
CA PRO A 178 5.43 8.21 -11.27
C PRO A 178 6.12 7.74 -9.99
N GLN A 179 7.45 7.74 -10.09
CA GLN A 179 8.34 7.58 -8.98
C GLN A 179 8.29 8.91 -8.26
N HIS A 180 7.98 8.88 -6.98
CA HIS A 180 8.33 9.99 -6.10
C HIS A 180 7.60 11.32 -6.31
N GLU A 181 6.51 11.35 -7.06
CA GLU A 181 5.69 12.56 -7.15
C GLU A 181 4.41 12.33 -6.37
N THR A 182 4.05 13.31 -5.53
CA THR A 182 2.68 13.44 -5.05
C THR A 182 1.75 13.29 -6.24
N GLY A 183 1.13 12.13 -6.37
CA GLY A 183 0.28 11.80 -7.50
C GLY A 183 -1.07 12.40 -7.26
N GLU A 184 -1.59 13.14 -8.23
CA GLU A 184 -3.01 13.52 -8.23
C GLU A 184 -3.75 12.70 -9.29
N ARG A 185 -4.88 12.13 -8.89
CA ARG A 185 -5.81 11.41 -9.78
C ARG A 185 -7.22 11.92 -9.54
N PRO A 186 -8.07 12.00 -10.58
CA PRO A 186 -9.46 12.35 -10.39
C PRO A 186 -10.17 11.27 -9.56
N TYR A 187 -10.97 11.70 -8.60
CA TYR A 187 -11.84 10.81 -7.84
C TYR A 187 -13.10 10.46 -8.64
N SER A 188 -13.53 9.20 -8.52
CA SER A 188 -14.87 8.76 -8.89
C SER A 188 -15.34 7.66 -7.94
N ASN A 189 -16.65 7.49 -7.75
CA ASN A 189 -17.19 6.45 -6.86
C ASN A 189 -16.86 5.02 -7.31
N SER A 190 -16.42 4.83 -8.55
CA SER A 190 -16.02 3.53 -9.09
C SER A 190 -14.51 3.34 -9.16
N VAL A 191 -13.72 4.27 -8.60
CA VAL A 191 -12.26 4.18 -8.63
C VAL A 191 -11.79 2.96 -7.84
N ALA A 192 -10.78 2.28 -8.38
CA ALA A 192 -10.02 1.26 -7.69
C ALA A 192 -8.63 1.80 -7.37
N ILE A 193 -8.12 1.45 -6.20
CA ILE A 193 -6.75 1.73 -5.81
C ILE A 193 -5.98 0.42 -5.94
N TYR A 194 -5.05 0.38 -6.90
CA TYR A 194 -4.09 -0.69 -7.05
C TYR A 194 -2.94 -0.43 -6.11
N VAL A 195 -2.54 -1.45 -5.36
CA VAL A 195 -1.48 -1.36 -4.36
C VAL A 195 -0.55 -2.56 -4.47
N SER A 196 0.75 -2.32 -4.33
CA SER A 196 1.72 -3.33 -3.95
C SER A 196 2.58 -2.79 -2.82
N ASN A 197 2.77 -3.60 -1.79
CA ASN A 197 3.46 -3.18 -0.58
C ASN A 197 4.89 -3.75 -0.44
N VAL A 198 5.46 -4.21 -1.54
CA VAL A 198 6.89 -4.45 -1.65
C VAL A 198 7.59 -3.09 -1.76
N TRP A 199 8.81 -2.97 -1.22
CA TRP A 199 9.65 -1.76 -1.23
C TRP A 199 9.37 -0.83 -2.42
N ASP A 200 9.14 0.46 -2.12
CA ASP A 200 8.69 1.55 -3.00
C ASP A 200 7.14 1.77 -3.07
N HIS A 201 6.34 1.00 -2.32
CA HIS A 201 4.89 1.22 -2.05
C HIS A 201 4.11 1.79 -3.24
N LEU A 202 3.91 0.94 -4.25
CA LEU A 202 3.28 1.38 -5.48
C LEU A 202 1.75 1.47 -5.27
N MET A 203 1.23 2.68 -5.17
CA MET A 203 -0.21 2.97 -5.14
C MET A 203 -0.64 3.89 -6.28
N ASP A 204 -1.61 3.47 -7.07
CA ASP A 204 -2.24 4.32 -8.10
C ASP A 204 -3.68 3.85 -8.40
N THR A 205 -4.40 4.66 -9.16
CA THR A 205 -5.64 4.30 -9.85
C THR A 205 -5.42 3.51 -11.15
N VAL A 206 -4.17 3.32 -11.55
CA VAL A 206 -3.75 2.58 -12.75
C VAL A 206 -2.99 1.33 -12.33
N ASP A 207 -3.34 0.18 -12.92
CA ASP A 207 -2.59 -1.06 -12.72
C ASP A 207 -1.27 -0.99 -13.51
N SER A 208 -0.16 -0.73 -12.82
CA SER A 208 1.17 -0.69 -13.41
C SER A 208 1.76 -2.07 -13.68
N ASN A 209 1.18 -3.12 -13.08
CA ASN A 209 1.66 -4.51 -13.17
C ASN A 209 0.56 -5.42 -13.74
N PRO A 210 -0.09 -5.09 -14.88
CA PRO A 210 -1.37 -5.68 -15.30
C PRO A 210 -1.35 -7.17 -15.61
N ASP A 211 -0.16 -7.72 -15.79
CA ASP A 211 0.14 -9.12 -16.09
C ASP A 211 0.32 -9.99 -14.85
N MET A 212 0.54 -9.38 -13.68
CA MET A 212 0.60 -10.13 -12.43
C MET A 212 -0.79 -10.42 -11.89
N ASP A 213 -0.95 -11.59 -11.27
CA ASP A 213 -2.17 -11.94 -10.56
C ASP A 213 -2.49 -10.90 -9.47
N LYS A 214 -3.79 -10.60 -9.35
CA LYS A 214 -4.31 -9.63 -8.41
C LYS A 214 -5.27 -10.28 -7.43
N ASN A 215 -5.24 -9.81 -6.21
CA ASN A 215 -6.33 -9.97 -5.27
C ASN A 215 -7.19 -8.71 -5.28
N TRP A 216 -8.43 -8.83 -5.77
CA TRP A 216 -9.38 -7.73 -5.84
C TRP A 216 -10.20 -7.67 -4.56
N GLY A 217 -9.83 -6.77 -3.65
CA GLY A 217 -10.57 -6.53 -2.42
C GLY A 217 -11.71 -5.53 -2.60
N TYR A 218 -12.94 -5.94 -2.29
CA TYR A 218 -14.09 -5.03 -2.18
C TYR A 218 -14.32 -4.62 -0.71
N THR A 219 -14.56 -3.33 -0.46
CA THR A 219 -15.03 -2.80 0.83
C THR A 219 -16.44 -2.25 0.69
N SER A 220 -17.33 -2.64 1.61
CA SER A 220 -18.76 -2.27 1.56
C SER A 220 -19.06 -1.01 2.36
N TRP A 221 -19.80 -0.08 1.75
CA TRP A 221 -20.20 1.18 2.36
C TRP A 221 -21.72 1.17 2.56
N THR A 222 -22.18 1.30 3.81
CA THR A 222 -23.60 1.21 4.22
C THR A 222 -24.03 2.45 4.99
#